data_AF-A0A0G3HG67-F1
#
_entry.id   AF-A0A0G3HG67-F1
#
_cell.length_a   1.000
_cell.length_b   1.000
_cell.length_c   1.000
_cell.angle_alpha   90.00
_cell.angle_beta   90.00
_cell.angle_gamma   90.00
#
_symmetry.space_group_name_H-M   'P 1'
#
loop_
_entity.id
_entity.type
_entity.pdbx_description
1 polymer ?
#
loop_
_entity_poly.entity_id
_entity_poly.type
_entity_poly.pdbx_seq_one_letter_code
_entity_poly.pdbx_strand_id
1 'polypeptide(L)'
;MRECKECKTVKELECFSLLNKEKGYRRHVCRDCRNKARREKKIQNRLYDGARRAREKGKRVYPFTAEEWEKNLAVKYGVSPLECFYTGRPLQLDDPSAPGFLHLDHVKPLSASRSTHSINNVVPTSAEFNGWKSGKRAVVAVITAPEGLRGVKRWDGPVDDMGNPIVPVLTAWFSQDGKQLSKWTALKVKSVSRPIEDDNTGPLDAGTDNDGTLGAA
;
A
#
# COMPACT_ATOMS: atom_id res chain seq x y z
N MET A 1 -34.37 -17.00 -24.37
CA MET A 1 -33.69 -16.32 -23.24
C MET A 1 -33.69 -17.21 -22.00
N ARG A 2 -32.89 -16.90 -20.97
CA ARG A 2 -32.81 -17.66 -19.71
C ARG A 2 -32.35 -16.77 -18.56
N GLU A 3 -32.87 -16.99 -17.37
CA GLU A 3 -32.39 -16.35 -16.14
C GLU A 3 -31.10 -16.99 -15.62
N CYS A 4 -30.12 -16.17 -15.24
CA CYS A 4 -28.91 -16.64 -14.57
C CYS A 4 -29.16 -16.92 -13.09
N LYS A 5 -28.84 -18.13 -12.61
CA LYS A 5 -29.05 -18.52 -11.20
C LYS A 5 -28.30 -17.64 -10.19
N GLU A 6 -27.17 -17.06 -10.60
CA GLU A 6 -26.32 -16.20 -9.78
C GLU A 6 -26.79 -14.74 -9.75
N CYS A 7 -26.68 -14.00 -10.88
CA CYS A 7 -27.06 -12.58 -10.93
C CYS A 7 -28.57 -12.31 -11.09
N LYS A 8 -29.41 -13.34 -11.22
CA LYS A 8 -30.88 -13.23 -11.41
C LYS A 8 -31.32 -12.43 -12.64
N THR A 9 -30.40 -12.10 -13.55
CA THR A 9 -30.70 -11.38 -14.79
C THR A 9 -31.12 -12.35 -15.89
N VAL A 10 -32.19 -12.02 -16.62
CA VAL A 10 -32.59 -12.71 -17.85
C VAL A 10 -31.66 -12.29 -18.98
N LYS A 11 -31.01 -13.26 -19.63
CA LYS A 11 -30.05 -13.03 -20.71
C LYS A 11 -30.32 -13.95 -21.90
N GLU A 12 -29.73 -13.63 -23.05
CA GLU A 12 -29.73 -14.52 -24.22
C GLU A 12 -28.99 -15.83 -23.93
N LEU A 13 -29.37 -16.90 -24.65
CA LEU A 13 -28.78 -18.23 -24.42
C LEU A 13 -27.28 -18.26 -24.72
N GLU A 14 -26.79 -17.38 -25.58
CA GLU A 14 -25.38 -17.23 -25.92
C GLU A 14 -24.53 -16.76 -24.73
N CYS A 15 -25.14 -16.05 -23.78
CA CYS A 15 -24.48 -15.66 -22.52
C CYS A 15 -24.18 -16.87 -21.62
N PHE A 16 -24.66 -18.07 -21.95
CA PHE A 16 -24.45 -19.31 -21.19
C PHE A 16 -23.62 -20.30 -22.01
N SER A 17 -22.47 -20.72 -21.47
CA SER A 17 -21.66 -21.75 -22.13
C SER A 17 -22.36 -23.09 -22.15
N LEU A 18 -22.11 -23.85 -23.21
CA LEU A 18 -22.48 -25.25 -23.31
C LEU A 18 -21.75 -26.06 -22.23
N LEU A 19 -22.51 -26.88 -21.52
CA LEU A 19 -22.02 -27.94 -20.64
C LEU A 19 -21.65 -29.16 -21.47
N ASN A 20 -22.46 -29.48 -22.48
CA ASN A 20 -22.23 -30.54 -23.44
C ASN A 20 -22.56 -30.00 -24.84
N LYS A 21 -21.62 -30.13 -25.78
CA LYS A 21 -21.77 -29.61 -27.14
C LYS A 21 -22.75 -30.43 -27.98
N GLU A 22 -22.78 -31.75 -27.80
CA GLU A 22 -23.62 -32.69 -28.55
C GLU A 22 -25.09 -32.59 -28.15
N LYS A 23 -25.36 -32.46 -26.84
CA LYS A 23 -26.73 -32.44 -26.29
C LYS A 23 -27.31 -31.02 -26.20
N GLY A 24 -26.57 -29.99 -26.57
CA GLY A 24 -27.00 -28.59 -26.48
C GLY A 24 -27.23 -28.06 -25.05
N TYR A 25 -26.92 -28.83 -24.00
CA TYR A 25 -27.16 -28.43 -22.62
C TYR A 25 -26.30 -27.24 -22.24
N ARG A 26 -26.93 -26.16 -21.77
CA ARG A 26 -26.26 -24.94 -21.31
C ARG A 26 -26.25 -24.86 -19.79
N ARG A 27 -25.19 -24.26 -19.25
CA ARG A 27 -25.06 -24.01 -17.80
C ARG A 27 -26.14 -23.04 -17.31
N HIS A 28 -26.49 -23.13 -16.03
CA HIS A 28 -27.48 -22.26 -15.37
C HIS A 28 -26.91 -20.90 -14.92
N VAL A 29 -25.58 -20.77 -14.93
CA VAL A 29 -24.87 -19.54 -14.55
C VAL A 29 -24.27 -18.92 -15.81
N CYS A 30 -24.50 -17.62 -16.00
CA CYS A 30 -23.97 -16.89 -17.16
C CYS A 30 -22.44 -16.83 -17.14
N ARG A 31 -21.86 -16.54 -18.32
CA ARG A 31 -20.42 -16.45 -18.54
C ARG A 31 -19.77 -15.42 -17.62
N ASP A 32 -20.40 -14.27 -17.41
CA ASP A 32 -19.87 -13.19 -16.58
C ASP A 32 -19.74 -13.59 -15.12
N CYS A 33 -20.80 -14.16 -14.54
CA CYS A 33 -20.78 -14.67 -13.16
C CYS A 33 -19.72 -15.77 -12.98
N ARG A 34 -19.58 -16.66 -13.98
CA ARG A 34 -18.51 -17.68 -13.95
C ARG A 34 -17.12 -17.08 -14.05
N ASN A 35 -16.93 -16.07 -14.90
CA ASN A 35 -15.65 -15.38 -15.04
C ASN A 35 -15.30 -14.64 -13.74
N LYS A 36 -16.28 -13.99 -13.10
CA LYS A 36 -16.12 -13.39 -11.76
C LYS A 36 -15.70 -14.43 -10.73
N ALA A 37 -16.44 -15.54 -10.60
CA ALA A 37 -16.10 -16.59 -9.65
C ALA A 37 -14.72 -17.22 -9.91
N ARG A 38 -14.34 -17.40 -11.19
CA ARG A 38 -13.00 -17.88 -11.56
C ARG A 38 -11.92 -16.89 -11.16
N ARG A 39 -12.14 -15.58 -11.38
CA ARG A 39 -11.22 -14.49 -10.98
C ARG A 39 -11.04 -14.47 -9.47
N GLU A 40 -12.13 -14.46 -8.73
CA GLU A 40 -12.14 -14.43 -7.27
C GLU A 40 -11.38 -15.63 -6.69
N LYS A 41 -11.62 -16.84 -7.21
CA LYS A 41 -10.86 -18.04 -6.84
C LYS A 41 -9.36 -17.89 -7.11
N LYS A 42 -8.96 -17.30 -8.24
CA LYS A 42 -7.55 -17.05 -8.57
C LYS A 42 -6.89 -16.06 -7.62
N ILE A 43 -7.61 -15.01 -7.20
CA ILE A 43 -7.14 -14.03 -6.23
C ILE A 43 -7.03 -14.67 -4.85
N GLN A 44 -8.07 -15.41 -4.42
CA GLN A 44 -8.08 -16.11 -3.13
C GLN A 44 -6.90 -17.09 -3.00
N ASN A 45 -6.60 -17.85 -4.05
CA ASN A 45 -5.43 -18.74 -4.06
C ASN A 45 -4.12 -17.98 -3.86
N ARG A 46 -3.95 -16.82 -4.52
CA ARG A 46 -2.76 -15.97 -4.34
C ARG A 46 -2.66 -15.40 -2.94
N LEU A 47 -3.79 -15.02 -2.33
CA LEU A 47 -3.84 -14.58 -0.95
C LEU A 47 -3.40 -15.70 -0.01
N TYR A 48 -3.89 -16.92 -0.21
CA TYR A 48 -3.46 -18.09 0.55
C TYR A 48 -1.97 -18.41 0.39
N ASP A 49 -1.43 -18.31 -0.83
CA ASP A 49 0.01 -18.45 -1.06
C ASP A 49 0.82 -17.35 -0.37
N GLY A 50 0.33 -16.11 -0.40
CA GLY A 50 0.92 -14.99 0.33
C GLY A 50 0.91 -15.21 1.85
N ALA A 51 -0.17 -15.79 2.39
CA ALA A 51 -0.29 -16.12 3.80
C ALA A 51 0.65 -17.26 4.19
N ARG A 52 0.73 -18.33 3.39
CA ARG A 52 1.67 -19.43 3.58
C ARG A 52 3.12 -18.94 3.64
N ARG A 53 3.56 -18.16 2.65
CA ARG A 53 4.92 -17.57 2.62
C ARG A 53 5.22 -16.67 3.81
N ALA A 54 4.20 -15.99 4.34
CA ALA A 54 4.36 -15.19 5.55
C ALA A 54 4.57 -16.06 6.81
N ARG A 55 3.82 -17.17 6.94
CA ARG A 55 4.00 -18.14 8.03
C ARG A 55 5.38 -18.79 8.00
N GLU A 56 5.85 -19.20 6.82
CA GLU A 56 7.20 -19.75 6.62
C GLU A 56 8.31 -18.79 7.09
N LYS A 57 8.07 -17.47 7.03
CA LYS A 57 8.98 -16.42 7.50
C LYS A 57 8.74 -16.01 8.97
N GLY A 58 7.93 -16.77 9.72
CA GLY A 58 7.58 -16.47 11.11
C GLY A 58 6.77 -15.18 11.29
N LYS A 59 6.09 -14.69 10.25
CA LYS A 59 5.31 -13.45 10.30
C LYS A 59 3.87 -13.73 10.71
N ARG A 60 3.26 -12.78 11.42
CA ARG A 60 1.85 -12.85 11.81
C ARG A 60 0.97 -12.80 10.56
N VAL A 61 -0.06 -13.64 10.53
CA VAL A 61 -1.06 -13.70 9.46
C VAL A 61 -2.42 -13.42 10.06
N TYR A 62 -3.11 -12.43 9.50
CA TYR A 62 -4.49 -12.12 9.75
C TYR A 62 -5.29 -12.66 8.56
N PRO A 63 -6.22 -13.61 8.75
CA PRO A 63 -7.01 -14.17 7.66
C PRO A 63 -8.00 -13.14 7.12
N PHE A 64 -8.25 -13.18 5.81
CA PHE A 64 -9.28 -12.42 5.12
C PHE A 64 -9.59 -13.08 3.77
N THR A 65 -10.78 -12.82 3.23
CA THR A 65 -11.22 -13.33 1.92
C THR A 65 -10.83 -12.39 0.78
N ALA A 66 -10.91 -12.89 -0.46
CA ALA A 66 -10.74 -12.08 -1.66
C ALA A 66 -11.79 -10.97 -1.73
N GLU A 67 -13.04 -11.26 -1.37
CA GLU A 67 -14.11 -10.26 -1.32
C GLU A 67 -13.81 -9.16 -0.30
N GLU A 68 -13.39 -9.51 0.92
CA GLU A 68 -13.01 -8.53 1.94
C GLU A 68 -11.86 -7.65 1.46
N TRP A 69 -10.85 -8.27 0.84
CA TRP A 69 -9.69 -7.58 0.29
C TRP A 69 -10.07 -6.62 -0.85
N GLU A 70 -10.86 -7.07 -1.83
CA GLU A 70 -11.37 -6.25 -2.94
C GLU A 70 -12.16 -5.05 -2.40
N LYS A 71 -13.04 -5.28 -1.42
CA LYS A 71 -13.81 -4.21 -0.76
C LYS A 71 -12.89 -3.23 -0.02
N ASN A 72 -11.88 -3.72 0.70
CA ASN A 72 -10.93 -2.86 1.41
C ASN A 72 -10.10 -2.01 0.44
N LEU A 73 -9.64 -2.56 -0.69
CA LEU A 73 -8.94 -1.81 -1.72
C LEU A 73 -9.81 -0.68 -2.29
N ALA A 74 -11.07 -0.99 -2.61
CA ALA A 74 -12.01 -0.02 -3.16
C ALA A 74 -12.34 1.09 -2.16
N VAL A 75 -12.71 0.74 -0.93
CA VAL A 75 -13.14 1.71 0.09
C VAL A 75 -11.97 2.56 0.59
N LYS A 76 -10.82 1.94 0.85
CA LYS A 76 -9.71 2.62 1.51
C LYS A 76 -8.80 3.35 0.53
N TYR A 77 -8.65 2.81 -0.68
CA TYR A 77 -7.65 3.29 -1.64
C TYR A 77 -8.26 3.71 -2.97
N GLY A 78 -9.54 3.42 -3.25
CA GLY A 78 -10.13 3.66 -4.56
C GLY A 78 -9.49 2.81 -5.66
N VAL A 79 -8.85 1.68 -5.33
CA VAL A 79 -8.06 0.86 -6.27
C VAL A 79 -8.81 -0.42 -6.63
N SER A 80 -8.84 -0.74 -7.92
CA SER A 80 -9.31 -2.04 -8.42
C SER A 80 -8.27 -3.15 -8.15
N PRO A 81 -8.69 -4.39 -7.81
CA PRO A 81 -7.77 -5.53 -7.73
C PRO A 81 -7.08 -5.85 -9.07
N LEU A 82 -7.61 -5.33 -10.19
CA LEU A 82 -7.06 -5.49 -11.54
C LEU A 82 -6.16 -4.32 -11.96
N GLU A 83 -5.78 -3.45 -11.04
CA GLU A 83 -4.85 -2.36 -11.27
C GLU A 83 -3.67 -2.46 -10.32
N CYS A 84 -2.48 -2.15 -10.81
CA CYS A 84 -1.29 -2.09 -9.97
C CYS A 84 -1.45 -0.96 -8.97
N PHE A 85 -1.37 -1.27 -7.68
CA PHE A 85 -1.51 -0.31 -6.60
C PHE A 85 -0.51 0.85 -6.68
N TYR A 86 0.69 0.59 -7.21
CA TYR A 86 1.76 1.59 -7.29
C TYR A 86 1.78 2.40 -8.58
N THR A 87 1.32 1.80 -9.69
CA THR A 87 1.45 2.42 -11.01
C THR A 87 0.12 2.78 -11.66
N GLY A 88 -0.99 2.22 -11.18
CA GLY A 88 -2.30 2.34 -11.81
C GLY A 88 -2.45 1.55 -13.12
N ARG A 89 -1.43 0.80 -13.55
CA ARG A 89 -1.48 0.00 -14.80
C ARG A 89 -2.42 -1.19 -14.65
N PRO A 90 -3.16 -1.58 -15.70
CA PRO A 90 -3.95 -2.80 -15.70
C PRO A 90 -3.10 -4.05 -15.44
N LEU A 91 -3.66 -4.98 -14.67
CA LEU A 91 -3.04 -6.26 -14.33
C LEU A 91 -3.70 -7.43 -15.08
N GLN A 92 -2.89 -8.41 -15.44
CA GLN A 92 -3.31 -9.62 -16.12
C GLN A 92 -3.34 -10.81 -15.16
N LEU A 93 -4.40 -11.63 -15.19
CA LEU A 93 -4.52 -12.80 -14.30
C LEU A 93 -4.05 -14.11 -14.91
N ASP A 94 -3.94 -14.15 -16.24
CA ASP A 94 -3.93 -15.39 -17.00
C ASP A 94 -2.56 -15.75 -17.57
N ASP A 95 -1.66 -14.77 -17.69
CA ASP A 95 -0.31 -14.97 -18.24
C ASP A 95 0.78 -14.65 -17.21
N PRO A 96 1.37 -15.67 -16.55
CA PRO A 96 2.46 -15.49 -15.59
C PRO A 96 3.74 -14.89 -16.17
N SER A 97 3.92 -14.95 -17.50
CA SER A 97 5.11 -14.41 -18.18
C SER A 97 4.97 -12.92 -18.52
N ALA A 98 3.75 -12.39 -18.47
CA ALA A 98 3.50 -10.98 -18.76
C ALA A 98 4.07 -10.06 -17.66
N PRO A 99 4.73 -8.94 -18.02
CA PRO A 99 5.19 -7.95 -17.04
C PRO A 99 4.08 -7.42 -16.13
N GLY A 100 2.87 -7.28 -16.69
CA GLY A 100 1.65 -6.88 -15.99
C GLY A 100 0.93 -8.00 -15.23
N PHE A 101 1.54 -9.18 -15.05
CA PHE A 101 0.89 -10.26 -14.33
C PHE A 101 0.59 -9.89 -12.87
N LEU A 102 -0.62 -10.23 -12.41
CA LEU A 102 -1.10 -9.93 -11.07
C LEU A 102 -0.31 -10.72 -10.03
N HIS A 103 0.50 -9.97 -9.29
CA HIS A 103 1.13 -10.36 -8.04
C HIS A 103 0.45 -9.66 -6.85
N LEU A 104 0.73 -10.20 -5.67
CA LEU A 104 0.39 -9.56 -4.40
C LEU A 104 1.68 -9.14 -3.73
N ASP A 105 1.74 -7.89 -3.29
CA ASP A 105 2.87 -7.33 -2.57
C ASP A 105 2.48 -6.93 -1.15
N HIS A 106 3.48 -6.92 -0.27
CA HIS A 106 3.38 -6.39 1.07
C HIS A 106 3.91 -4.96 1.11
N VAL A 107 3.02 -3.97 1.31
CA VAL A 107 3.36 -2.54 1.33
C VAL A 107 4.53 -2.28 2.30
N LYS A 108 4.43 -2.85 3.50
CA LYS A 108 5.54 -3.11 4.40
C LYS A 108 6.07 -4.53 4.10
N PRO A 109 7.28 -4.67 3.52
CA PRO A 109 7.80 -5.96 3.07
C PRO A 109 7.94 -6.94 4.24
N LEU A 110 7.81 -8.24 3.97
CA LEU A 110 7.91 -9.27 5.02
C LEU A 110 9.30 -9.33 5.66
N SER A 111 10.36 -8.86 4.98
CA SER A 111 11.70 -8.72 5.57
C SER A 111 11.74 -7.71 6.72
N ALA A 112 10.85 -6.72 6.74
CA ALA A 112 10.83 -5.71 7.78
C ALA A 112 10.37 -6.26 9.14
N SER A 113 10.89 -5.66 10.21
CA SER A 113 10.47 -5.93 11.58
C SER A 113 8.99 -5.58 11.77
N ARG A 114 8.25 -6.40 12.53
CA ARG A 114 6.80 -6.23 12.77
C ARG A 114 5.97 -6.10 11.48
N SER A 115 6.39 -6.73 10.38
CA SER A 115 5.56 -6.87 9.18
C SER A 115 4.57 -8.03 9.35
N THR A 116 3.42 -7.94 8.70
CA THR A 116 2.32 -8.91 8.83
C THR A 116 1.67 -9.18 7.47
N HIS A 117 1.12 -10.36 7.29
CA HIS A 117 0.16 -10.61 6.20
C HIS A 117 -1.22 -10.20 6.72
N SER A 118 -1.72 -9.05 6.26
CA SER A 118 -3.03 -8.51 6.67
C SER A 118 -3.69 -7.78 5.52
N ILE A 119 -5.01 -7.61 5.60
CA ILE A 119 -5.82 -6.94 4.60
C ILE A 119 -5.33 -5.51 4.27
N ASN A 120 -4.69 -4.85 5.24
CA ASN A 120 -4.14 -3.50 5.11
C ASN A 120 -2.71 -3.46 4.56
N ASN A 121 -1.99 -4.57 4.59
CA ASN A 121 -0.61 -4.65 4.16
C ASN A 121 -0.45 -5.36 2.81
N VAL A 122 -1.49 -6.02 2.29
CA VAL A 122 -1.46 -6.74 1.01
C VAL A 122 -2.13 -5.90 -0.08
N VAL A 123 -1.44 -5.67 -1.19
CA VAL A 123 -1.94 -4.86 -2.32
C VAL A 123 -1.67 -5.55 -3.67
N PRO A 124 -2.50 -5.29 -4.70
CA PRO A 124 -2.26 -5.81 -6.05
C PRO A 124 -1.06 -5.08 -6.68
N THR A 125 -0.20 -5.80 -7.37
CA THR A 125 0.93 -5.20 -8.10
C THR A 125 1.26 -6.00 -9.35
N SER A 126 1.96 -5.37 -10.30
CA SER A 126 2.57 -6.10 -11.41
C SER A 126 3.75 -6.92 -10.92
N ALA A 127 4.03 -8.03 -11.60
CA ALA A 127 5.22 -8.85 -11.36
C ALA A 127 6.50 -8.01 -11.48
N GLU A 128 6.56 -7.15 -12.50
CA GLU A 128 7.68 -6.25 -12.76
C GLU A 128 7.95 -5.29 -11.59
N PHE A 129 6.92 -4.56 -11.12
CA PHE A 129 7.09 -3.62 -10.01
C PHE A 129 7.39 -4.35 -8.70
N ASN A 130 6.79 -5.53 -8.48
CA ASN A 130 7.08 -6.34 -7.30
C ASN A 130 8.56 -6.78 -7.26
N GLY A 131 9.11 -7.18 -8.42
CA GLY A 131 10.52 -7.51 -8.58
C GLY A 131 11.42 -6.31 -8.28
N TRP A 132 11.08 -5.13 -8.82
CA TRP A 132 11.81 -3.89 -8.56
C TRP A 132 11.77 -3.43 -7.10
N LYS A 133 10.58 -3.45 -6.50
CA LYS A 133 10.36 -3.09 -5.10
C LYS A 133 11.10 -4.05 -4.19
N SER A 134 10.98 -5.35 -4.42
CA SER A 134 11.65 -6.41 -3.65
C SER A 134 11.44 -6.18 -2.13
N GLY A 135 12.52 -6.00 -1.38
CA GLY A 135 12.52 -5.73 0.07
C GLY A 135 12.38 -4.25 0.46
N LYS A 136 12.21 -3.32 -0.48
CA LYS A 136 12.03 -1.89 -0.19
C LYS A 136 10.63 -1.63 0.39
N ARG A 137 10.52 -0.60 1.23
CA ARG A 137 9.21 -0.06 1.61
C ARG A 137 8.56 0.56 0.37
N ALA A 138 7.23 0.45 0.28
CA ALA A 138 6.44 0.98 -0.85
C ALA A 138 6.83 2.42 -1.24
N VAL A 139 6.87 3.34 -0.27
CA VAL A 139 7.21 4.76 -0.52
C VAL A 139 8.56 4.91 -1.21
N VAL A 140 9.59 4.22 -0.70
CA VAL A 140 10.93 4.26 -1.27
C VAL A 140 10.90 3.72 -2.70
N ALA A 141 10.20 2.61 -2.94
CA ALA A 141 10.12 2.00 -4.26
C ALA A 141 9.41 2.88 -5.30
N VAL A 142 8.36 3.60 -4.90
CA VAL A 142 7.61 4.52 -5.78
C VAL A 142 8.44 5.75 -6.12
N ILE A 143 9.05 6.41 -5.12
CA ILE A 143 9.85 7.62 -5.33
C ILE A 143 11.08 7.34 -6.21
N THR A 144 11.71 6.18 -5.99
CA THR A 144 12.91 5.79 -6.74
C THR A 144 12.61 4.96 -8.00
N ALA A 145 11.33 4.88 -8.40
CA ALA A 145 10.94 4.09 -9.57
C ALA A 145 11.57 4.66 -10.86
N PRO A 146 12.19 3.81 -11.70
CA PRO A 146 12.64 4.22 -13.03
C PRO A 146 11.44 4.62 -13.88
N GLU A 147 11.67 5.42 -14.93
CA GLU A 147 10.61 5.98 -15.77
C GLU A 147 9.58 4.95 -16.25
N GLY A 148 10.06 3.78 -16.70
CA GLY A 148 9.21 2.66 -17.15
C GLY A 148 8.31 2.07 -16.07
N LEU A 149 8.53 2.36 -14.78
CA LEU A 149 7.76 1.88 -13.63
C LEU A 149 7.05 3.00 -12.86
N ARG A 150 7.07 4.23 -13.37
CA ARG A 150 6.32 5.33 -12.77
C ARG A 150 4.82 5.15 -13.00
N GLY A 151 4.02 5.71 -12.11
CA GLY A 151 2.57 5.66 -12.21
C GLY A 151 2.04 6.39 -13.44
N VAL A 152 1.09 5.76 -14.13
CA VAL A 152 0.39 6.32 -15.31
C VAL A 152 -0.86 7.12 -14.94
N LYS A 153 -1.41 6.91 -13.74
CA LYS A 153 -2.49 7.74 -13.20
C LYS A 153 -1.91 8.76 -12.23
N ARG A 154 -2.35 10.02 -12.37
CA ARG A 154 -2.26 11.01 -11.30
C ARG A 154 -3.05 10.46 -10.11
N TRP A 155 -2.49 10.53 -8.91
CA TRP A 155 -3.22 10.13 -7.71
C TRP A 155 -4.29 11.20 -7.41
N ASP A 156 -5.57 10.83 -7.57
CA ASP A 156 -6.72 11.69 -7.25
C ASP A 156 -7.25 11.47 -5.82
N GLY A 157 -6.58 10.64 -5.02
CA GLY A 157 -6.93 10.39 -3.62
C GLY A 157 -6.59 11.59 -2.72
N PRO A 158 -7.03 11.57 -1.45
CA PRO A 158 -6.84 12.71 -0.57
C PRO A 158 -5.35 13.02 -0.48
N VAL A 159 -5.07 14.32 -0.51
CA VAL A 159 -3.74 14.87 -0.34
C VAL A 159 -3.72 15.60 0.99
N ASP A 160 -2.56 15.68 1.64
CA ASP A 160 -2.44 16.60 2.76
C ASP A 160 -2.54 18.06 2.28
N ASP A 161 -2.55 19.02 3.22
CA ASP A 161 -2.61 20.47 2.91
C ASP A 161 -1.44 20.96 2.03
N MET A 162 -0.47 20.10 1.74
CA MET A 162 0.71 20.36 0.92
C MET A 162 0.66 19.63 -0.44
N GLY A 163 -0.45 18.97 -0.79
CA GLY A 163 -0.64 18.32 -2.09
C GLY A 163 -0.03 16.92 -2.23
N ASN A 164 0.41 16.31 -1.11
CA ASN A 164 1.03 14.99 -1.15
C ASN A 164 0.01 13.86 -1.18
N PRO A 165 0.13 12.86 -2.06
CA PRO A 165 -0.69 11.66 -2.04
C PRO A 165 -0.71 11.01 -0.66
N ILE A 166 -1.89 10.93 -0.01
CA ILE A 166 -2.12 10.11 1.19
C ILE A 166 -2.22 8.65 0.72
N VAL A 167 -1.12 8.13 0.18
CA VAL A 167 -0.93 6.70 -0.07
C VAL A 167 -0.79 6.05 1.31
N PRO A 168 -1.41 4.89 1.57
CA PRO A 168 -1.22 4.16 2.81
C PRO A 168 0.16 3.51 2.88
N VAL A 169 1.23 4.30 2.99
CA VAL A 169 2.27 4.06 3.98
C VAL A 169 2.88 5.42 4.25
N LEU A 170 2.58 5.95 5.43
CA LEU A 170 3.36 6.96 6.13
C LEU A 170 4.87 6.84 5.80
N THR A 171 5.46 7.81 5.09
CA THR A 171 6.44 8.82 5.59
C THR A 171 7.23 9.48 4.45
N ALA A 172 7.14 10.83 4.41
CA ALA A 172 7.97 11.86 3.76
C ALA A 172 7.95 12.01 2.22
N TRP A 173 7.42 13.15 1.76
CA TRP A 173 7.48 13.69 0.40
C TRP A 173 8.43 14.90 0.33
N PHE A 174 8.83 15.29 -0.87
CA PHE A 174 9.78 16.38 -1.17
C PHE A 174 9.05 17.57 -1.78
N SER A 175 9.54 18.80 -1.58
CA SER A 175 8.93 19.98 -2.20
C SER A 175 9.21 20.05 -3.71
N GLN A 176 8.42 20.89 -4.39
CA GLN A 176 8.48 21.14 -5.84
C GLN A 176 9.86 21.66 -6.32
N ASP A 177 10.70 22.11 -5.38
CA ASP A 177 12.02 22.73 -5.64
C ASP A 177 13.19 21.75 -5.40
N GLY A 178 12.90 20.45 -5.23
CA GLY A 178 13.93 19.42 -5.06
C GLY A 178 14.66 19.43 -3.71
N LYS A 179 14.17 20.18 -2.72
CA LYS A 179 14.71 20.14 -1.35
C LYS A 179 14.15 18.95 -0.57
N GLN A 180 15.05 18.19 0.06
CA GLN A 180 14.70 17.18 1.06
C GLN A 180 14.06 17.85 2.27
N LEU A 181 12.83 17.48 2.62
CA LEU A 181 12.22 17.85 3.89
C LEU A 181 12.86 17.02 5.01
N SER A 182 14.00 17.48 5.52
CA SER A 182 14.65 16.91 6.70
C SER A 182 14.06 17.49 7.99
N LYS A 183 13.19 16.73 8.67
CA LYS A 183 13.31 16.48 10.11
C LYS A 183 12.31 15.41 10.55
N TRP A 184 12.84 14.25 10.87
CA TRP A 184 12.18 13.27 11.72
C TRP A 184 11.95 13.89 13.10
N THR A 185 10.73 13.83 13.63
CA THR A 185 10.54 13.82 15.08
C THR A 185 10.15 12.42 15.48
N ALA A 186 11.09 11.75 16.15
CA ALA A 186 10.90 10.45 16.75
C ALA A 186 9.75 10.49 17.76
N LEU A 187 8.96 9.42 17.79
CA LEU A 187 8.23 9.03 18.99
C LEU A 187 9.21 9.01 20.17
N LYS A 188 8.94 9.83 21.19
CA LYS A 188 9.64 9.81 22.48
C LYS A 188 9.56 8.38 23.07
N VAL A 189 10.67 7.66 23.05
CA VAL A 189 10.95 6.64 24.05
C VAL A 189 11.25 7.40 25.34
N LYS A 190 10.55 7.07 26.43
CA LYS A 190 10.84 7.63 27.76
C LYS A 190 12.26 7.25 28.16
N SER A 191 13.22 8.13 27.95
CA SER A 191 14.46 8.14 28.72
C SER A 191 14.16 8.85 30.04
N VAL A 192 14.36 8.14 31.14
CA VAL A 192 14.40 8.74 32.47
C VAL A 192 15.65 9.61 32.54
N SER A 193 15.48 10.90 32.77
CA SER A 193 16.57 11.80 33.17
C SER A 193 16.03 12.75 34.23
N ARG A 194 16.60 12.65 35.45
CA ARG A 194 16.46 13.66 36.50
C ARG A 194 17.06 14.99 36.00
N PRO A 195 16.55 16.14 36.47
CA PRO A 195 16.96 17.45 35.99
C PRO A 195 18.31 17.85 36.59
N ILE A 196 19.15 18.48 35.79
CA ILE A 196 20.11 19.48 36.25
C ILE A 196 19.53 20.80 35.73
N GLU A 197 19.17 21.65 36.67
CA GLU A 197 18.66 23.01 36.47
C GLU A 197 19.76 23.86 35.83
N ASP A 198 19.38 24.75 34.93
CA ASP A 198 20.03 26.05 34.76
C ASP A 198 19.04 26.97 34.05
N ASP A 199 18.33 27.74 34.87
CA ASP A 199 17.55 28.90 34.46
C ASP A 199 18.51 29.98 33.98
N ASN A 200 18.25 30.52 32.80
CA ASN A 200 18.68 31.87 32.51
C ASN A 200 17.63 32.58 31.65
N THR A 201 16.82 33.40 32.31
CA THR A 201 15.99 34.42 31.68
C THR A 201 16.35 35.77 32.29
N GLY A 202 16.61 36.75 31.41
CA GLY A 202 16.36 38.16 31.74
C GLY A 202 17.55 39.11 31.64
N PRO A 203 17.50 40.15 30.79
CA PRO A 203 18.59 41.07 30.54
C PRO A 203 18.46 42.43 31.26
N LEU A 204 19.63 43.07 31.41
CA LEU A 204 19.97 44.52 31.38
C LEU A 204 19.03 45.53 32.05
N ASP A 205 19.55 46.22 33.10
CA ASP A 205 19.79 47.68 33.05
C ASP A 205 20.50 48.22 34.32
N ALA A 206 21.32 49.26 34.11
CA ALA A 206 21.80 50.35 35.00
C ALA A 206 22.29 50.01 36.44
N GLY A 207 23.42 50.48 36.96
CA GLY A 207 24.35 51.55 36.61
C GLY A 207 25.27 51.82 37.83
N THR A 208 26.21 52.72 37.63
CA THR A 208 27.00 53.49 38.63
C THR A 208 28.00 52.76 39.53
N ASP A 209 29.28 53.03 39.24
CA ASP A 209 30.30 53.62 40.10
C ASP A 209 30.65 52.94 41.45
N ASN A 210 31.89 52.46 41.57
CA ASN A 210 32.87 53.04 42.49
C ASN A 210 34.27 52.39 42.40
N ASP A 211 35.26 53.28 42.36
CA ASP A 211 36.67 53.23 42.81
C ASP A 211 37.26 51.86 43.20
N GLY A 212 38.38 51.45 42.61
CA GLY A 212 39.71 51.83 43.09
C GLY A 212 40.14 50.83 44.17
N THR A 213 41.16 49.98 43.98
CA THR A 213 42.55 50.30 44.34
C THR A 213 43.46 49.16 43.85
N LEU A 214 44.57 49.52 43.18
CA LEU A 214 45.75 48.68 42.95
C LEU A 214 46.67 48.78 44.18
N GLY A 215 47.28 47.68 44.63
CA GLY A 215 48.33 47.75 45.63
C GLY A 215 49.01 46.42 45.90
N ALA A 216 50.26 46.33 45.47
CA ALA A 216 51.17 45.21 45.65
C ALA A 216 51.81 45.16 47.05
N ALA A 217 52.48 44.02 47.31
CA ALA A 217 53.46 43.70 48.35
C ALA A 217 52.94 43.42 49.77
#